data_AF-T1FCJ4-F1
#
_entry.id   AF-T1FCJ4-F1
#
_cell.length_a   1.000
_cell.length_b   1.000
_cell.length_c   1.000
_cell.angle_alpha   90.00
_cell.angle_beta   90.00
_cell.angle_gamma   90.00
#
_symmetry.space_group_name_H-M   'P 1'
#
loop_
_entity.id
_entity.type
_entity.pdbx_description
1 polymer ?
#
loop_
_entity_poly.entity_id
_entity_poly.type
_entity_poly.pdbx_seq_one_letter_code
_entity_poly.pdbx_strand_id
1 'polypeptide(L)'
;MGPKTFWLICLSMLLLISNYVIDSSPSLELKFRLDQQNLFEELSANIEDQQPVLQDKINIDNQLMSFLDYKTQKLEEHKQFLESVDPSALGSSNIQLEPAKQFIDGALKLLENAKQTLTDDVAFSEAWYEVNKEIISYMKNSAEMLSNEISAANQFK
;
A
#
# COMPACT_ATOMS: atom_id res chain seq x y z
N MET A 1 8.03 -20.98 1.62
CA MET A 1 8.70 -21.49 0.40
C MET A 1 10.20 -21.41 0.60
N GLY A 2 10.93 -22.49 0.34
CA GLY A 2 12.39 -22.53 0.60
C GLY A 2 13.20 -21.94 -0.57
N PRO A 3 14.46 -21.53 -0.34
CA PRO A 3 15.34 -20.97 -1.37
C PRO A 3 15.58 -21.93 -2.57
N LYS A 4 15.42 -23.24 -2.37
CA LYS A 4 15.53 -24.25 -3.44
C LYS A 4 14.36 -24.24 -4.43
N THR A 5 13.16 -23.89 -3.98
CA THR A 5 11.97 -23.79 -4.85
C THR A 5 12.01 -22.55 -5.76
N PHE A 6 12.68 -21.47 -5.32
CA PHE A 6 12.85 -20.26 -6.13
C PHE A 6 13.84 -20.48 -7.29
N TRP A 7 14.96 -21.18 -7.03
CA TRP A 7 15.96 -21.49 -8.06
C TRP A 7 15.44 -22.43 -9.16
N LEU A 8 14.58 -23.39 -8.83
CA LEU A 8 13.96 -24.28 -9.82
C LEU A 8 12.98 -23.56 -10.74
N ILE A 9 12.28 -22.54 -10.24
CA ILE A 9 11.37 -21.70 -11.03
C ILE A 9 12.16 -20.76 -11.96
N CYS A 10 13.26 -20.17 -11.46
CA CYS A 10 14.13 -19.34 -12.30
C CYS A 10 14.84 -20.16 -13.40
N LEU A 11 15.29 -21.38 -13.09
CA LEU A 11 15.95 -22.26 -14.06
C LEU A 11 14.97 -22.79 -15.12
N SER A 12 13.72 -23.06 -14.75
CA SER A 12 12.69 -23.48 -15.72
C SER A 12 12.23 -22.32 -16.61
N MET A 13 12.17 -21.08 -16.08
CA MET A 13 11.95 -19.89 -16.91
C MET A 13 13.12 -19.64 -17.87
N LEU A 14 14.37 -19.80 -17.43
CA LEU A 14 15.56 -19.68 -18.29
C LEU A 14 15.62 -20.76 -19.40
N LEU A 15 15.18 -21.99 -19.10
CA LEU A 15 15.13 -23.07 -20.09
C LEU A 15 13.93 -22.96 -21.06
N LEU A 16 12.84 -22.31 -20.64
CA LEU A 16 11.74 -21.92 -21.54
C LEU A 16 12.18 -20.81 -22.50
N ILE A 17 13.07 -19.91 -22.07
CA ILE A 17 13.65 -18.86 -22.92
C ILE A 17 14.68 -19.46 -23.90
N SER A 18 15.44 -20.49 -23.52
CA SER A 18 16.51 -21.03 -24.38
C SER A 18 16.04 -21.99 -25.48
N ASN A 19 14.85 -22.59 -25.36
CA ASN A 19 14.33 -23.54 -26.36
C ASN A 19 13.38 -22.91 -27.40
N TYR A 20 13.18 -21.59 -27.37
CA TYR A 20 12.36 -20.86 -28.34
C TYR A 20 13.23 -20.14 -29.39
N VAL A 21 14.23 -20.84 -29.93
CA VAL A 21 15.06 -20.32 -31.04
C VAL A 21 15.07 -21.33 -32.17
N ILE A 22 13.95 -21.47 -32.88
CA ILE A 22 13.90 -22.05 -34.23
C ILE A 22 12.86 -21.24 -35.04
N ASP A 23 13.34 -20.56 -36.08
CA ASP A 23 12.67 -19.68 -37.06
C ASP A 23 12.15 -18.30 -36.59
N SER A 24 13.07 -17.34 -36.44
CA SER A 24 12.74 -15.91 -36.34
C SER A 24 12.40 -15.33 -37.73
N SER A 25 11.18 -15.59 -38.22
CA SER A 25 10.59 -14.80 -39.30
C SER A 25 10.36 -13.36 -38.80
N PRO A 26 10.58 -12.29 -39.61
CA PRO A 26 10.21 -10.91 -39.27
C PRO A 26 8.75 -10.73 -38.81
N SER A 27 7.86 -11.68 -39.14
CA SER A 27 6.48 -11.71 -38.67
C SER A 27 6.34 -12.13 -37.19
N LEU A 28 7.20 -13.01 -36.68
CA LEU A 28 7.15 -13.49 -35.30
C LEU A 28 7.67 -12.44 -34.32
N GLU A 29 8.77 -11.78 -34.68
CA GLU A 29 9.36 -10.67 -33.91
C GLU A 29 8.36 -9.50 -33.79
N LEU A 30 7.71 -9.14 -34.89
CA LEU A 30 6.68 -8.09 -34.90
C LEU A 30 5.50 -8.45 -33.98
N LYS A 31 5.04 -9.70 -34.03
CA LYS A 31 3.96 -10.18 -33.16
C LYS A 31 4.37 -10.12 -31.69
N PHE A 32 5.59 -10.55 -31.36
CA PHE A 32 6.10 -10.50 -29.99
C PHE A 32 6.13 -9.07 -29.44
N ARG A 33 6.59 -8.09 -30.24
CA ARG A 33 6.61 -6.67 -29.84
C ARG A 33 5.21 -6.10 -29.63
N LEU A 34 4.25 -6.45 -30.49
CA LEU A 34 2.85 -6.07 -30.33
C LEU A 34 2.24 -6.65 -29.04
N ASP A 35 2.47 -7.93 -28.78
CA ASP A 35 1.99 -8.59 -27.56
C ASP A 35 2.62 -7.94 -26.30
N GLN A 36 3.91 -7.57 -26.37
CA GLN A 36 4.61 -6.87 -25.29
C GLN A 36 4.08 -5.44 -25.06
N GLN A 37 3.79 -4.71 -26.15
CA GLN A 37 3.19 -3.37 -26.06
C GLN A 37 1.83 -3.45 -25.35
N ASN A 38 0.95 -4.35 -25.83
CA ASN A 38 -0.39 -4.54 -25.24
C ASN A 38 -0.29 -4.90 -23.76
N LEU A 39 0.65 -5.77 -23.37
CA LEU A 39 0.88 -6.12 -21.97
C LEU A 39 1.25 -4.89 -21.12
N PHE A 40 2.15 -4.03 -21.60
CA PHE A 40 2.52 -2.82 -20.87
C PHE A 40 1.35 -1.83 -20.75
N GLU A 41 0.56 -1.68 -21.81
CA GLU A 41 -0.65 -0.84 -21.79
C GLU A 41 -1.67 -1.37 -20.76
N GLU A 42 -1.99 -2.67 -20.80
CA GLU A 42 -2.92 -3.33 -19.88
C GLU A 42 -2.46 -3.24 -18.42
N LEU A 43 -1.17 -3.52 -18.15
CA LEU A 43 -0.62 -3.44 -16.79
C LEU A 43 -0.64 -1.99 -16.27
N SER A 44 -0.27 -1.02 -17.10
CA SER A 44 -0.29 0.39 -16.70
C SER A 44 -1.71 0.87 -16.38
N ALA A 45 -2.70 0.49 -17.20
CA ALA A 45 -4.10 0.83 -16.98
C ALA A 45 -4.63 0.17 -15.70
N ASN A 46 -4.31 -1.11 -15.45
CA ASN A 46 -4.74 -1.81 -14.25
C ASN A 46 -4.22 -1.15 -12.96
N ILE A 47 -2.95 -0.75 -12.95
CA ILE A 47 -2.36 -0.07 -11.79
C ILE A 47 -2.95 1.34 -11.65
N GLU A 48 -3.17 2.05 -12.76
CA GLU A 48 -3.78 3.38 -12.78
C GLU A 48 -5.22 3.35 -12.22
N ASP A 49 -6.01 2.33 -12.54
CA ASP A 49 -7.37 2.12 -12.02
C ASP A 49 -7.39 1.88 -10.50
N GLN A 50 -6.29 1.38 -9.92
CA GLN A 50 -6.18 1.16 -8.47
C GLN A 50 -5.78 2.43 -7.69
N GLN A 51 -5.19 3.42 -8.36
CA GLN A 51 -4.69 4.64 -7.69
C GLN A 51 -5.77 5.42 -6.93
N PRO A 52 -7.00 5.62 -7.45
CA PRO A 52 -8.06 6.30 -6.71
C PRO A 52 -8.44 5.57 -5.41
N VAL A 53 -8.52 4.24 -5.45
CA VAL A 53 -8.85 3.42 -4.27
C VAL A 53 -7.78 3.56 -3.19
N LEU A 54 -6.51 3.58 -3.58
CA LEU A 54 -5.40 3.78 -2.67
C LEU A 54 -5.39 5.20 -2.07
N GLN A 55 -5.67 6.21 -2.89
CA GLN A 55 -5.80 7.60 -2.41
C GLN A 55 -6.95 7.75 -1.41
N ASP A 56 -8.10 7.12 -1.69
CA ASP A 56 -9.25 7.10 -0.77
C ASP A 56 -8.91 6.42 0.55
N LYS A 57 -8.19 5.30 0.51
CA LYS A 57 -7.70 4.62 1.71
C LYS A 57 -6.82 5.56 2.56
N ILE A 58 -5.82 6.21 1.95
CA ILE A 58 -4.94 7.18 2.65
C ILE A 58 -5.78 8.29 3.30
N ASN A 59 -6.79 8.81 2.60
CA ASN A 59 -7.66 9.85 3.13
C ASN A 59 -8.49 9.36 4.34
N ILE A 60 -9.05 8.16 4.27
CA ILE A 60 -9.82 7.55 5.36
C ILE A 60 -8.92 7.31 6.58
N ASP A 61 -7.72 6.78 6.38
CA ASP A 61 -6.79 6.51 7.47
C ASP A 61 -6.36 7.82 8.16
N ASN A 62 -6.11 8.90 7.40
CA ASN A 62 -5.84 10.22 7.95
C ASN A 62 -7.01 10.80 8.78
N GLN A 63 -8.25 10.58 8.34
CA GLN A 63 -9.43 10.96 9.11
C GLN A 63 -9.55 10.15 10.40
N LEU A 64 -9.26 8.86 10.34
CA LEU A 64 -9.29 7.98 11.51
C LEU A 64 -8.20 8.35 12.52
N MET A 65 -6.99 8.72 12.07
CA MET A 65 -5.95 9.26 12.97
C MET A 65 -6.44 10.51 13.70
N SER A 66 -7.06 11.45 12.98
CA SER A 66 -7.61 12.67 13.58
C SER A 66 -8.70 12.36 14.63
N PHE A 67 -9.52 11.34 14.38
CA PHE A 67 -10.51 10.87 15.34
C PHE A 67 -9.87 10.23 16.59
N LEU A 68 -8.80 9.43 16.42
CA LEU A 68 -8.06 8.85 17.54
C LEU A 68 -7.42 9.94 18.41
N ASP A 69 -6.90 11.01 17.79
CA ASP A 69 -6.34 12.16 18.52
C ASP A 69 -7.39 12.87 19.35
N TYR A 70 -8.56 13.13 18.77
CA TYR A 70 -9.69 13.68 19.50
C TYR A 70 -10.10 12.80 20.69
N LYS A 71 -10.18 11.48 20.50
CA LYS A 71 -10.54 10.54 21.59
C LYS A 71 -9.49 10.50 22.69
N THR A 72 -8.22 10.52 22.32
CA THR A 72 -7.08 10.57 23.25
C THR A 72 -7.17 11.83 24.10
N GLN A 73 -7.34 13.00 23.46
CA GLN A 73 -7.53 14.26 24.17
C GLN A 73 -8.71 14.20 25.15
N LYS A 74 -9.86 13.67 24.72
CA LYS A 74 -11.03 13.56 25.60
C LYS A 74 -10.75 12.67 26.80
N LEU A 75 -10.10 11.53 26.63
CA LEU A 75 -9.75 10.68 27.76
C LEU A 75 -8.77 11.35 28.72
N GLU A 76 -7.80 12.11 28.21
CA GLU A 76 -6.86 12.87 29.03
C GLU A 76 -7.59 13.96 29.87
N GLU A 77 -8.56 14.66 29.28
CA GLU A 77 -9.41 15.62 30.00
C GLU A 77 -10.19 14.94 31.14
N HIS A 78 -10.75 13.74 30.90
CA HIS A 78 -11.45 12.98 31.94
C HIS A 78 -10.49 12.50 33.03
N LYS A 79 -9.28 12.08 32.66
CA LYS A 79 -8.24 11.67 33.62
C LYS A 79 -7.87 12.82 34.54
N GLN A 80 -7.57 13.99 33.97
CA GLN A 80 -7.27 15.21 34.74
C GLN A 80 -8.41 15.60 35.67
N PHE A 81 -9.66 15.48 35.21
CA PHE A 81 -10.82 15.68 36.08
C PHE A 81 -10.82 14.71 37.27
N LEU A 82 -10.66 13.40 37.04
CA LEU A 82 -10.62 12.40 38.13
C LEU A 82 -9.44 12.61 39.09
N GLU A 83 -8.30 13.10 38.59
CA GLU A 83 -7.13 13.45 39.41
C GLU A 83 -7.38 14.69 40.28
N SER A 84 -8.25 15.59 39.84
CA SER A 84 -8.63 16.80 40.61
C SER A 84 -9.64 16.52 41.74
N VAL A 85 -10.28 15.36 41.75
CA VAL A 85 -11.30 15.01 42.74
C VAL A 85 -10.65 14.63 44.08
N ASP A 86 -11.01 15.34 45.15
CA ASP A 86 -10.63 14.98 46.52
C ASP A 86 -11.37 13.69 46.96
N PRO A 87 -10.64 12.59 47.23
CA PRO A 87 -11.26 11.33 47.66
C PRO A 87 -12.03 11.44 48.99
N SER A 88 -11.65 12.39 49.85
CA SER A 88 -12.31 12.63 51.14
C SER A 88 -13.70 13.26 50.97
N ALA A 89 -13.91 14.04 49.90
CA ALA A 89 -15.20 14.63 49.56
C ALA A 89 -16.23 13.60 49.05
N LEU A 90 -15.76 12.42 48.61
CA LEU A 90 -16.61 11.34 48.07
C LEU A 90 -17.06 10.32 49.14
N GLY A 91 -16.50 10.36 50.35
CA GLY A 91 -16.82 9.39 51.41
C GLY A 91 -16.69 7.93 50.94
N SER A 92 -17.65 7.07 51.30
CA SER A 92 -17.69 5.66 50.90
C SER A 92 -17.94 5.43 49.39
N SER A 93 -18.27 6.47 48.63
CA SER A 93 -18.50 6.39 47.18
C SER A 93 -17.22 6.48 46.35
N ASN A 94 -16.06 6.68 46.99
CA ASN A 94 -14.76 6.79 46.30
C ASN A 94 -14.24 5.47 45.68
N ILE A 95 -14.90 4.34 45.95
CA ILE A 95 -14.47 2.98 45.55
C ILE A 95 -14.25 2.87 44.03
N GLN A 96 -14.93 3.69 43.23
CA GLN A 96 -14.84 3.68 41.77
C GLN A 96 -13.77 4.63 41.19
N LEU A 97 -13.17 5.51 41.99
CA LEU A 97 -12.25 6.55 41.50
C LEU A 97 -10.98 5.95 40.89
N GLU A 98 -10.31 5.06 41.63
CA GLU A 98 -9.08 4.40 41.16
C GLU A 98 -9.32 3.41 40.01
N PRO A 99 -10.36 2.55 40.04
CA PRO A 99 -10.72 1.75 38.88
C PRO A 99 -11.01 2.58 37.62
N ALA A 100 -11.65 3.75 37.76
CA ALA A 100 -11.92 4.63 36.62
C ALA A 100 -10.63 5.21 36.02
N LYS A 101 -9.68 5.64 36.85
CA LYS A 101 -8.35 6.10 36.38
C LYS A 101 -7.59 4.99 35.64
N GLN A 102 -7.55 3.79 36.22
CA GLN A 102 -6.90 2.63 35.59
C GLN A 102 -7.53 2.24 34.25
N PHE A 103 -8.87 2.33 34.16
CA PHE A 103 -9.58 2.12 32.91
C PHE A 103 -9.17 3.14 31.85
N ILE A 104 -9.09 4.43 32.21
CA ILE A 104 -8.66 5.48 31.30
C ILE A 104 -7.21 5.26 30.85
N ASP A 105 -6.30 4.92 31.76
CA ASP A 105 -4.90 4.59 31.41
C ASP A 105 -4.80 3.43 30.41
N GLY A 106 -5.59 2.38 30.64
CA GLY A 106 -5.69 1.25 29.72
C GLY A 106 -6.22 1.68 28.34
N ALA A 107 -7.26 2.49 28.31
CA ALA A 107 -7.85 3.00 27.08
C ALA A 107 -6.89 3.91 26.30
N LEU A 108 -6.17 4.81 26.97
CA LEU A 108 -5.15 5.67 26.36
C LEU A 108 -4.04 4.84 25.70
N LYS A 109 -3.54 3.82 26.38
CA LYS A 109 -2.52 2.92 25.82
C LYS A 109 -3.03 2.15 24.58
N LEU A 110 -4.30 1.74 24.59
CA LEU A 110 -4.90 1.09 23.42
C LEU A 110 -5.02 2.06 22.23
N LEU A 111 -5.42 3.31 22.47
CA LEU A 111 -5.49 4.33 21.42
C LEU A 111 -4.12 4.66 20.85
N GLU A 112 -3.08 4.75 21.69
CA GLU A 112 -1.70 4.99 21.26
C GLU A 112 -1.20 3.88 20.34
N ASN A 113 -1.40 2.61 20.72
CA ASN A 113 -1.03 1.47 19.87
C ASN A 113 -1.81 1.44 18.54
N ALA A 114 -3.11 1.74 18.58
CA ALA A 114 -3.93 1.82 17.37
C ALA A 114 -3.45 2.95 16.45
N LYS A 115 -3.11 4.11 17.00
CA LYS A 115 -2.55 5.24 16.25
C LYS A 115 -1.21 4.90 15.62
N GLN A 116 -0.33 4.21 16.34
CA GLN A 116 0.96 3.79 15.78
C GLN A 116 0.78 2.84 14.61
N THR A 117 -0.10 1.84 14.75
CA THR A 117 -0.41 0.88 13.66
C THR A 117 -0.92 1.62 12.43
N LEU A 118 -1.84 2.57 12.63
CA LEU A 118 -2.41 3.36 11.53
C LEU A 118 -1.39 4.28 10.88
N THR A 119 -0.44 4.82 11.65
CA THR A 119 0.66 5.65 11.14
C THR A 119 1.54 4.85 10.17
N ASP A 120 1.89 3.62 10.56
CA ASP A 120 2.70 2.73 9.73
C ASP A 120 1.94 2.32 8.45
N ASP A 121 0.64 2.06 8.56
CA ASP A 121 -0.23 1.72 7.43
C ASP A 121 -0.38 2.88 6.42
N VAL A 122 -0.50 4.13 6.90
CA VAL A 122 -0.54 5.33 6.05
C VAL A 122 0.78 5.47 5.31
N ALA A 123 1.91 5.41 6.01
CA ALA A 123 3.24 5.55 5.41
C ALA A 123 3.49 4.49 4.33
N PHE A 124 3.07 3.25 4.57
CA PHE A 124 3.12 2.20 3.56
C PHE A 124 2.25 2.52 2.35
N SER A 125 1.01 2.98 2.58
CA SER A 125 0.06 3.28 1.51
C SER A 125 0.53 4.45 0.63
N GLU A 126 1.12 5.49 1.23
CA GLU A 126 1.73 6.62 0.52
C GLU A 126 2.93 6.18 -0.32
N ALA A 127 3.83 5.37 0.25
CA ALA A 127 4.97 4.82 -0.50
C ALA A 127 4.50 3.95 -1.68
N TRP A 128 3.47 3.12 -1.48
CA TRP A 128 2.89 2.31 -2.55
C TRP A 128 2.27 3.16 -3.65
N TYR A 129 1.59 4.25 -3.29
CA TYR A 129 0.97 5.19 -4.22
C TYR A 129 2.00 5.85 -5.15
N GLU A 130 3.12 6.30 -4.59
CA GLU A 130 4.21 6.91 -5.36
C GLU A 130 4.93 5.89 -6.25
N VAL A 131 5.24 4.69 -5.73
CA VAL A 131 5.84 3.62 -6.54
C VAL A 131 4.94 3.24 -7.72
N ASN A 132 3.63 3.17 -7.53
CA ASN A 132 2.69 2.89 -8.61
C ASN A 132 2.76 3.95 -9.72
N LYS A 133 2.94 5.23 -9.40
CA LYS A 133 3.11 6.28 -10.43
C LYS A 133 4.36 6.05 -11.28
N GLU A 134 5.47 5.69 -10.64
CA GLU A 134 6.71 5.40 -11.35
C GLU A 134 6.57 4.18 -12.27
N ILE A 135 5.92 3.12 -11.78
CA ILE A 135 5.65 1.91 -12.57
C ILE A 135 4.75 2.24 -13.76
N ILE A 136 3.66 2.99 -13.57
CA ILE A 136 2.77 3.43 -14.65
C ILE A 136 3.56 4.21 -15.69
N SER A 137 4.40 5.17 -15.26
CA SER A 137 5.21 5.97 -16.18
C SER A 137 6.20 5.10 -16.97
N TYR A 138 6.89 4.17 -16.30
CA TYR A 138 7.81 3.24 -16.95
C TYR A 138 7.10 2.38 -18.00
N MET A 139 5.94 1.82 -17.67
CA MET A 139 5.17 0.98 -18.59
C MET A 139 4.66 1.77 -19.79
N LYS A 140 4.11 2.97 -19.58
CA LYS A 140 3.65 3.84 -20.68
C LYS A 140 4.79 4.23 -21.62
N ASN A 141 5.94 4.62 -21.08
CA ASN A 141 7.13 4.93 -21.88
C ASN A 141 7.62 3.70 -22.67
N SER A 142 7.60 2.51 -22.04
CA SER A 142 8.02 1.27 -22.69
C SER A 142 7.07 0.87 -23.83
N ALA A 143 5.76 1.04 -23.64
CA ALA A 143 4.76 0.84 -24.69
C ALA A 143 4.95 1.81 -25.86
N GLU A 144 5.23 3.09 -25.58
CA GLU A 144 5.52 4.10 -26.61
C GLU A 144 6.78 3.76 -27.42
N MET A 145 7.86 3.32 -26.75
CA MET A 145 9.08 2.87 -27.45
C MET A 145 8.79 1.71 -28.40
N LEU A 146 8.04 0.69 -27.95
CA LEU A 146 7.64 -0.44 -28.78
C LEU A 146 6.77 0.01 -29.96
N SER A 147 5.81 0.91 -29.73
CA SER A 147 4.96 1.49 -30.78
C SER A 147 5.78 2.17 -31.88
N ASN A 148 6.82 2.93 -31.49
CA ASN A 148 7.73 3.58 -32.41
C ASN A 148 8.57 2.57 -33.22
N GLU A 149 9.08 1.52 -32.57
CA GLU A 149 9.83 0.44 -33.24
C GLU A 149 8.96 -0.36 -34.23
N ILE A 150 7.73 -0.68 -33.84
CA ILE A 150 6.74 -1.37 -34.69
C ILE A 150 6.41 -0.52 -35.91
N SER A 151 6.19 0.78 -35.70
CA SER A 151 5.90 1.74 -36.77
C SER A 151 7.07 1.87 -37.75
N ALA A 152 8.30 1.96 -37.25
CA ALA A 152 9.51 1.97 -38.08
C ALA A 152 9.66 0.67 -38.89
N ALA A 153 9.44 -0.50 -38.28
CA ALA A 153 9.54 -1.79 -38.96
C ALA A 153 8.51 -1.96 -40.10
N ASN A 154 7.33 -1.32 -39.99
CA ASN A 154 6.31 -1.35 -41.04
C ASN A 154 6.60 -0.40 -42.21
N GLN A 155 7.44 0.62 -42.05
CA GLN A 155 7.83 1.53 -43.15
C GLN A 155 8.84 0.90 -44.12
N PHE A 156 9.50 -0.19 -43.74
CA PHE A 156 10.49 -0.91 -44.56
C PHE A 156 9.93 -2.18 -45.23
N LYS A 157 8.62 -2.41 -45.16
CA LYS A 157 7.89 -3.45 -45.90
C LYS A 157 7.18 -2.86 -47.11
#